data_AF-A0A7C4YAM3-F1
#
_entry.id   AF-A0A7C4YAM3-F1
#
_cell.length_a   1.000
_cell.length_b   1.000
_cell.length_c   1.000
_cell.angle_alpha   90.00
_cell.angle_beta   90.00
_cell.angle_gamma   90.00
#
_symmetry.space_group_name_H-M   'P 1'
#
loop_
_entity.id
_entity.type
_entity.pdbx_description
1 polymer ?
#
loop_
_entity_poly.entity_id
_entity_poly.type
_entity_poly.pdbx_seq_one_letter_code
_entity_poly.pdbx_strand_id
1 'polypeptide(L)'
;MRIGAILRELGGWLLIVLGLWAFRESWLMLRDRQIFEAPTMAVIGFIVFRGGIHLLKVSVAARITAQASRQLEEAARRPKLPLPKPALPRR
;
A
#
# COMPACT_ATOMS: atom_id res chain seq x y z
N MET A 1 13.76 1.59 10.95
CA MET A 1 12.48 0.84 10.95
C MET A 1 12.19 0.17 9.59
N ARG A 2 13.04 -0.74 9.10
CA ARG A 2 12.76 -1.50 7.86
C ARG A 2 11.74 -2.63 8.10
N ILE A 3 11.77 -3.23 9.29
CA ILE A 3 10.95 -4.38 9.70
C ILE A 3 9.45 -4.03 9.72
N GLY A 4 9.07 -2.85 10.26
CA GLY A 4 7.67 -2.44 10.34
C GLY A 4 7.01 -2.23 8.97
N ALA A 5 7.77 -1.79 7.96
CA ALA A 5 7.26 -1.65 6.59
C ALA A 5 6.99 -3.03 5.95
N ILE A 6 7.94 -3.97 6.11
CA ILE A 6 7.83 -5.34 5.59
C ILE A 6 6.68 -6.08 6.25
N LEU A 7 6.52 -5.96 7.57
CA LEU A 7 5.41 -6.59 8.30
C LEU A 7 4.04 -6.10 7.81
N ARG A 8 3.89 -4.82 7.50
CA ARG A 8 2.64 -4.26 6.97
C ARG A 8 2.36 -4.73 5.54
N GLU A 9 3.39 -4.82 4.72
CA GLU A 9 3.27 -5.28 3.33
C GLU A 9 2.92 -6.77 3.30
N LEU A 10 3.65 -7.60 4.04
CA LEU A 10 3.35 -9.04 4.20
C LEU A 10 1.98 -9.27 4.84
N GLY A 11 1.62 -8.52 5.88
CA GLY A 11 0.30 -8.62 6.51
C GLY A 11 -0.82 -8.27 5.53
N GLY A 12 -0.65 -7.21 4.74
CA GLY A 12 -1.61 -6.84 3.71
C GLY A 12 -1.79 -7.92 2.64
N TRP A 13 -0.70 -8.49 2.14
CA TRP A 13 -0.74 -9.63 1.21
C TRP A 13 -1.38 -10.87 1.81
N LEU A 14 -1.06 -11.20 3.07
CA LEU A 14 -1.65 -12.33 3.76
C LEU A 14 -3.16 -12.17 3.93
N LEU A 15 -3.64 -10.98 4.33
CA LEU A 15 -5.07 -10.69 4.42
C LEU A 15 -5.76 -10.81 3.06
N ILE A 16 -5.12 -10.38 1.98
CA ILE A 16 -5.68 -10.53 0.63
C ILE A 16 -5.88 -12.01 0.29
N VAL A 17 -4.84 -12.84 0.48
CA VAL A 17 -4.93 -14.29 0.23
C VAL A 17 -6.01 -14.93 1.11
N LEU A 18 -6.08 -14.55 2.38
CA LEU A 18 -7.09 -15.04 3.31
C LEU A 18 -8.52 -14.65 2.89
N GLY A 19 -8.71 -13.41 2.44
CA GLY A 19 -10.00 -12.94 1.92
C GLY A 19 -10.42 -13.67 0.64
N LEU A 20 -9.47 -13.92 -0.28
CA LEU A 20 -9.70 -14.74 -1.47
C LEU A 20 -10.08 -16.18 -1.12
N TRP A 21 -9.44 -16.76 -0.10
CA TRP A 21 -9.81 -18.08 0.40
C TRP A 21 -11.23 -18.10 0.96
N ALA A 22 -11.63 -17.10 1.74
CA ALA A 22 -13.01 -16.99 2.24
C ALA A 22 -14.05 -16.87 1.09
N PHE A 23 -13.72 -16.16 0.01
CA PHE A 23 -14.58 -16.13 -1.18
C PHE A 23 -14.68 -17.48 -1.88
N ARG A 24 -13.60 -18.25 -1.94
CA ARG A 24 -13.63 -19.64 -2.44
C ARG A 24 -14.55 -20.51 -1.59
N GLU A 25 -14.49 -20.41 -0.27
CA GLU A 25 -15.39 -21.16 0.61
C GLU A 25 -16.86 -20.75 0.41
N SER A 26 -17.14 -19.44 0.30
CA SER A 26 -18.47 -18.93 -0.04
C SER A 26 -19.01 -19.52 -1.36
N TRP A 27 -18.15 -19.64 -2.38
CA TRP A 27 -18.51 -20.27 -3.65
C TRP A 27 -18.84 -21.76 -3.49
N LEU A 28 -18.07 -22.50 -2.68
CA LEU A 28 -18.33 -23.91 -2.39
C LEU A 28 -19.66 -24.09 -1.65
N MET A 29 -19.94 -23.26 -0.64
CA MET A 29 -21.21 -23.26 0.08
C MET A 29 -22.40 -23.01 -0.85
N LEU A 30 -22.26 -22.07 -1.80
CA LEU A 30 -23.30 -21.78 -2.76
C LEU A 30 -23.55 -22.96 -3.72
N ARG A 31 -22.48 -23.67 -4.13
CA ARG A 31 -22.58 -24.90 -4.92
C ARG A 31 -23.31 -26.02 -4.17
N ASP A 32 -23.11 -26.11 -2.86
CA ASP A 32 -23.75 -27.09 -1.98
C ASP A 32 -25.15 -26.64 -1.51
N ARG A 33 -25.73 -25.62 -2.17
CA ARG A 33 -27.06 -25.03 -1.91
C ARG A 33 -27.22 -24.42 -0.51
N GLN A 34 -26.14 -24.03 0.16
CA GLN A 34 -26.19 -23.28 1.42
C GLN A 34 -26.40 -21.78 1.16
N ILE A 35 -27.59 -21.44 0.66
CA ILE A 35 -27.92 -20.10 0.16
C ILE A 35 -27.89 -19.01 1.25
N PHE A 36 -28.14 -19.38 2.50
CA PHE A 36 -28.17 -18.44 3.63
C PHE A 36 -26.80 -18.22 4.29
N GLU A 37 -25.90 -19.20 4.23
CA GLU A 37 -24.59 -19.13 4.89
C GLU A 37 -23.51 -18.55 3.96
N ALA A 38 -23.62 -18.80 2.65
CA ALA A 38 -22.70 -18.28 1.65
C ALA A 38 -22.56 -16.74 1.65
N PRO A 39 -23.64 -15.93 1.78
CA PRO A 39 -23.54 -14.47 1.84
C PRO A 39 -22.80 -13.99 3.09
N THR A 40 -23.02 -14.64 4.23
CA THR A 40 -22.32 -14.30 5.49
C THR A 40 -20.81 -14.52 5.33
N MET A 41 -20.40 -15.66 4.76
CA MET A 41 -19.00 -15.94 4.45
C MET A 41 -18.41 -14.95 3.44
N ALA A 42 -19.19 -14.55 2.43
CA ALA A 42 -18.77 -13.56 1.44
C ALA A 42 -18.53 -12.18 2.06
N VAL A 43 -19.38 -11.75 3.01
CA VAL A 43 -19.21 -10.46 3.72
C VAL A 43 -17.94 -10.49 4.57
N ILE A 44 -17.68 -11.59 5.27
CA ILE A 44 -16.43 -11.77 6.04
C ILE A 44 -15.23 -11.68 5.09
N GLY A 45 -15.26 -12.42 3.98
CA GLY A 45 -14.21 -12.37 2.95
C GLY A 45 -13.99 -10.97 2.40
N PHE A 46 -15.07 -10.22 2.14
CA PHE A 46 -15.02 -8.84 1.68
C PHE A 46 -14.33 -7.90 2.68
N ILE A 47 -14.67 -8.00 3.96
CA ILE A 47 -14.05 -7.17 5.01
C ILE A 47 -12.55 -7.48 5.12
N VAL A 48 -12.18 -8.77 5.16
CA VAL A 48 -10.78 -9.20 5.28
C VAL A 48 -9.96 -8.78 4.05
N PHE A 49 -10.49 -9.04 2.85
CA PHE A 49 -9.83 -8.67 1.59
C PHE A 49 -9.62 -7.16 1.48
N ARG A 50 -10.68 -6.38 1.78
CA ARG A 50 -10.60 -4.91 1.77
C ARG A 50 -9.64 -4.39 2.84
N GLY A 51 -9.61 -5.00 4.02
CA GLY A 51 -8.63 -4.71 5.07
C GLY A 51 -7.19 -4.91 4.60
N GLY A 52 -6.92 -6.00 3.88
CA GLY A 52 -5.61 -6.26 3.28
C GLY A 52 -5.19 -5.18 2.27
N ILE A 53 -6.09 -4.78 1.36
CA ILE A 53 -5.84 -3.70 0.41
C ILE A 53 -5.57 -2.37 1.14
N HIS A 54 -6.32 -2.05 2.19
CA HIS A 54 -6.09 -0.84 2.98
C HIS A 54 -4.69 -0.80 3.59
N LEU A 55 -4.22 -1.91 4.16
CA LEU A 55 -2.87 -2.01 4.70
C LEU A 55 -1.79 -1.82 3.63
N LEU A 56 -1.96 -2.45 2.47
CA LEU A 56 -1.03 -2.31 1.34
C LEU A 56 -0.95 -0.86 0.87
N LYS A 57 -2.07 -0.18 0.63
CA LYS A 57 -2.09 1.21 0.17
C LYS A 57 -1.34 2.14 1.14
N VAL A 58 -1.59 2.00 2.45
CA VAL A 58 -0.90 2.82 3.46
C VAL A 58 0.58 2.45 3.56
N SER A 59 0.95 1.17 3.37
CA SER A 59 2.37 0.75 3.39
C SER A 59 3.16 1.36 2.23
N VAL A 60 2.56 1.40 1.02
CA VAL A 60 3.16 2.00 -0.17
C VAL A 60 3.29 3.51 0.00
N ALA A 61 2.24 4.17 0.50
CA ALA A 61 2.27 5.60 0.78
C ALA A 61 3.41 5.96 1.76
N ALA A 62 3.50 5.26 2.90
CA ALA A 62 4.55 5.49 3.89
C ALA A 62 5.96 5.27 3.31
N ARG A 63 6.14 4.28 2.44
CA ARG A 63 7.41 4.02 1.75
C ARG A 63 7.78 5.17 0.82
N ILE A 64 6.84 5.63 0.00
CA ILE A 64 7.06 6.73 -0.94
C ILE A 64 7.36 8.03 -0.19
N THR A 65 6.59 8.36 0.85
CA THR A 65 6.85 9.57 1.66
C THR A 65 8.21 9.50 2.32
N ALA A 66 8.59 8.36 2.91
CA ALA A 66 9.91 8.20 3.51
C ALA A 66 11.05 8.32 2.49
N GLN A 67 10.85 7.82 1.25
CA GLN A 67 11.82 7.99 0.17
C GLN A 67 11.92 9.45 -0.28
N ALA A 68 10.79 10.13 -0.44
CA ALA A 68 10.74 11.55 -0.82
C ALA A 68 11.41 12.44 0.24
N SER A 69 11.16 12.22 1.53
CA SER A 69 11.81 12.95 2.62
C SER A 69 13.33 12.82 2.58
N ARG A 70 13.86 11.61 2.32
CA ARG A 70 15.31 11.40 2.18
C ARG A 70 15.91 12.15 0.99
N GLN A 71 15.23 12.15 -0.15
CA GLN A 71 15.67 12.89 -1.34
C GLN A 71 15.70 14.40 -1.09
N LEU A 72 14.72 14.93 -0.36
CA LEU A 72 14.67 16.33 0.05
C LEU A 72 15.82 16.70 1.00
N GLU A 73 16.10 15.85 2.00
CA GLU A 73 17.24 16.04 2.91
C GLU A 73 18.58 16.02 2.17
N GLU A 74 18.76 15.09 1.23
CA GLU A 74 19.96 15.01 0.39
C GLU A 74 20.10 16.25 -0.52
N ALA A 75 19.01 16.71 -1.13
CA ALA A 75 19.00 17.93 -1.93
C ALA A 75 19.29 19.18 -1.09
N ALA A 76 18.82 19.25 0.16
CA ALA A 76 19.11 20.34 1.09
C ALA A 76 20.57 20.32 1.56
N ARG A 77 21.18 19.14 1.70
CA ARG A 77 22.61 19.00 2.03
C ARG A 77 23.53 19.30 0.86
N ARG A 78 23.06 19.20 -0.39
CA ARG A 78 23.87 19.62 -1.55
C ARG A 78 24.12 21.13 -1.44
N PRO A 79 25.40 21.57 -1.48
CA PRO A 79 25.71 22.99 -1.46
C PRO A 79 25.04 23.66 -2.67
N LYS A 80 24.28 24.74 -2.42
CA LYS A 80 23.74 25.57 -3.49
C LYS A 80 24.92 26.11 -4.27
N LEU A 81 25.22 25.53 -5.44
CA LEU A 81 26.20 26.14 -6.34
C LEU A 81 25.73 27.57 -6.65
N PRO A 82 26.62 28.56 -6.64
CA PRO A 82 26.29 29.88 -7.12
C PRO A 82 25.73 29.73 -8.53
N LEU A 83 24.48 30.12 -8.74
CA LEU A 83 23.92 30.19 -10.07
C LEU A 83 24.82 31.12 -10.90
N PRO A 84 25.25 30.72 -12.11
CA PRO A 84 26.00 31.59 -12.99
C PRO A 84 25.24 32.90 -13.14
N LYS A 85 25.86 34.02 -12.75
CA LYS A 85 25.22 35.33 -12.84
C LYS A 85 24.89 35.57 -14.33
N PRO A 86 23.62 35.82 -14.70
CA PRO A 86 23.28 36.06 -16.09
C PRO A 86 24.09 37.25 -16.60
N ALA A 87 24.75 37.08 -17.74
CA ALA A 87 25.50 38.17 -18.37
C ALA A 87 24.50 39.27 -18.77
N LEU A 88 24.52 40.39 -18.04
CA LEU A 88 23.72 41.54 -18.40
C LEU A 88 24.23 42.12 -19.73
N PRO A 89 23.35 42.35 -20.72
CA PRO A 89 23.77 43.02 -21.95
C PRO A 89 24.23 44.44 -21.61
N ARG A 90 25.47 44.78 -21.97
CA ARG A 90 25.97 46.16 -21.90
C ARG A 90 25.19 47.00 -22.90
N ARG A 91 24.40 47.95 -22.39
CA ARG A 91 23.87 49.08 -23.17
C ARG A 91 24.94 50.14 -23.33
#